data_AF-A0AAV0QWF9-F1
#
_entry.id   AF-A0AAV0QWF9-F1
#
_cell.length_a   1.000
_cell.length_b   1.000
_cell.length_c   1.000
_cell.angle_alpha   90.00
_cell.angle_beta   90.00
_cell.angle_gamma   90.00
#
_symmetry.space_group_name_H-M   'P 1'
#
loop_
_entity.id
_entity.type
_entity.pdbx_description
1 polymer ?
#
loop_
_entity_poly.entity_id
_entity_poly.type
_entity_poly.pdbx_seq_one_letter_code
_entity_poly.pdbx_strand_id
1 'polypeptide(L)'
;MLLHSRNYNPIERRCKGGKERVRGSVKASKSLQSNNSHHHSATVDSEYYFIAGPKPGRGSTGSIGGHNSSVDIQALSNEITDLKLSVDLLEKERDFYFAKLRDIEILCQIQELEELPVAVAIKKILYAADAKEPALEEAQEYLAEALNASEEEGEEA
;
A
#
# COMPACT_ATOMS: atom_id res chain seq x y z
N MET A 1 -6.59 -25.43 -7.84
CA MET A 1 -7.56 -24.98 -8.85
C MET A 1 -7.48 -23.47 -8.94
N LEU A 2 -6.95 -22.93 -10.03
CA LEU A 2 -6.97 -21.49 -10.30
C LEU A 2 -8.39 -21.12 -10.77
N LEU A 3 -9.19 -20.53 -9.88
CA LEU A 3 -10.41 -19.82 -10.27
C LEU A 3 -9.96 -18.67 -11.19
N HIS A 4 -10.01 -18.93 -12.50
CA HIS A 4 -9.86 -17.89 -13.48
C HIS A 4 -11.00 -16.91 -13.27
N SER A 5 -10.66 -15.66 -13.03
CA SER A 5 -11.58 -14.53 -13.05
C SER A 5 -12.14 -14.36 -14.47
N ARG A 6 -13.00 -15.29 -14.91
CA ARG A 6 -13.60 -15.35 -16.26
C ARG A 6 -14.43 -14.11 -16.60
N ASN A 7 -14.72 -13.28 -15.60
CA ASN A 7 -15.45 -12.02 -15.72
C ASN A 7 -14.53 -10.79 -15.50
N TYR A 8 -13.21 -10.97 -15.40
CA TYR A 8 -12.27 -9.87 -15.26
C TYR A 8 -11.92 -9.31 -16.64
N ASN A 9 -12.52 -8.17 -16.97
CA ASN A 9 -12.12 -7.37 -18.12
C ASN A 9 -11.09 -6.31 -17.67
N PRO A 10 -9.80 -6.47 -17.98
CA PRO A 10 -8.76 -5.53 -17.54
C PRO A 10 -8.95 -4.12 -18.11
N ILE A 11 -9.47 -4.00 -19.33
CA ILE A 11 -9.65 -2.72 -20.03
C ILE A 11 -10.72 -1.88 -19.32
N GLU A 12 -11.86 -2.48 -19.00
CA GLU A 12 -12.93 -1.79 -18.27
C GLU A 12 -12.50 -1.34 -16.88
N ARG A 13 -11.68 -2.15 -16.19
CA ARG A 13 -11.21 -1.83 -14.84
C ARG A 13 -10.21 -0.68 -14.85
N ARG A 14 -9.35 -0.57 -15.85
CA ARG A 14 -8.41 0.55 -15.98
C ARG A 14 -9.15 1.88 -16.17
N CYS A 15 -10.18 1.93 -17.01
CA CYS A 15 -10.92 3.17 -17.27
C CYS A 15 -11.90 3.57 -16.14
N LYS A 16 -12.37 2.61 -15.33
CA LYS A 16 -13.39 2.84 -14.28
C LYS A 16 -12.82 2.93 -12.85
N GLY A 17 -11.49 2.89 -12.67
CA GLY A 17 -10.81 2.66 -11.39
C GLY A 17 -11.03 3.65 -10.23
N GLY A 18 -11.86 4.70 -10.38
CA GLY A 18 -12.06 5.74 -9.36
C GLY A 18 -13.46 5.84 -8.74
N LYS A 19 -14.39 4.91 -9.02
CA LYS A 19 -15.81 5.10 -8.66
C LYS A 19 -16.55 3.87 -8.10
N GLU A 20 -15.83 2.94 -7.47
CA GLU A 20 -16.49 1.88 -6.69
C GLU A 20 -16.58 2.32 -5.24
N ARG A 21 -17.82 2.47 -4.79
CA ARG A 21 -18.20 3.05 -3.51
C ARG A 21 -17.75 2.15 -2.35
N VAL A 22 -17.34 2.80 -1.28
CA VAL A 22 -17.49 2.33 0.10
C VAL A 22 -18.89 1.71 0.26
N ARG A 23 -18.98 0.37 0.21
CA ARG A 23 -20.00 -0.49 0.84
C ARG A 23 -19.78 -1.93 0.41
N GLY A 24 -19.03 -2.67 1.21
CA GLY A 24 -18.87 -4.11 1.11
C GLY A 24 -18.75 -4.72 2.50
N SER A 25 -19.81 -5.37 2.94
CA SER A 25 -19.96 -6.04 4.23
C SER A 25 -18.78 -6.97 4.55
N VAL A 26 -18.17 -6.77 5.72
CA VAL A 26 -17.08 -7.57 6.25
C VAL A 26 -17.56 -9.00 6.48
N LYS A 27 -17.10 -9.94 5.65
CA LYS A 27 -17.10 -11.36 6.03
C LYS A 27 -15.72 -11.70 6.56
N ALA A 28 -15.65 -11.86 7.87
CA ALA A 28 -14.51 -12.35 8.60
C ALA A 28 -14.00 -13.66 7.99
N SER A 29 -12.70 -13.76 7.74
CA SER A 29 -12.01 -15.03 7.59
C SER A 29 -10.55 -14.90 7.99
N LYS A 30 -10.26 -15.54 9.14
CA LYS A 30 -9.01 -16.15 9.58
C LYS A 30 -7.79 -15.23 9.76
N SER A 31 -7.70 -14.72 10.99
CA SER A 31 -6.55 -14.87 11.89
C SER A 31 -5.26 -15.39 11.26
N LEU A 32 -4.29 -14.49 11.08
CA LEU A 32 -2.89 -14.84 11.26
C LEU A 32 -2.42 -14.12 12.53
N GLN A 33 -2.22 -14.90 13.58
CA GLN A 33 -1.59 -14.47 14.82
C GLN A 33 -0.15 -14.05 14.50
N SER A 34 0.16 -12.77 14.72
CA SER A 34 1.55 -12.33 14.85
C SER A 34 2.01 -12.62 16.28
N ASN A 35 3.02 -13.48 16.40
CA ASN A 35 3.67 -13.79 17.66
C ASN A 35 4.45 -12.57 18.18
N ASN A 36 4.30 -12.38 19.49
CA ASN A 36 4.98 -11.48 20.40
C ASN A 36 6.52 -11.59 20.35
N SER A 37 7.23 -10.47 20.57
CA SER A 37 8.43 -10.46 21.43
C SER A 37 8.95 -9.06 21.80
N HIS A 38 8.75 -8.73 23.08
CA HIS A 38 9.71 -8.19 24.06
C HIS A 38 10.05 -6.68 24.14
N HIS A 39 9.62 -6.16 25.30
CA HIS A 39 10.08 -5.03 26.12
C HIS A 39 11.60 -5.04 26.42
N HIS A 40 12.26 -3.87 26.39
CA HIS A 40 13.36 -3.44 27.30
C HIS A 40 13.43 -1.90 27.24
N SER A 41 12.86 -1.19 28.23
CA SER A 41 13.50 -0.62 29.44
C SER A 41 14.47 0.55 29.17
N ALA A 42 14.11 1.74 29.66
CA ALA A 42 15.07 2.69 30.23
C ALA A 42 14.31 3.76 31.04
N THR A 43 13.99 3.42 32.28
CA THR A 43 13.77 4.39 33.35
C THR A 43 15.08 5.11 33.62
N VAL A 44 15.16 6.41 33.32
CA VAL A 44 16.23 7.27 33.84
C VAL A 44 15.70 7.98 35.06
N ASP A 45 16.10 7.44 36.20
CA ASP A 45 16.09 8.08 37.51
C ASP A 45 17.13 9.21 37.48
N SER A 46 16.70 10.44 37.74
CA SER A 46 17.61 11.56 37.97
C SER A 46 17.10 12.36 39.15
N GLU A 47 17.53 11.87 40.32
CA GLU A 47 17.52 12.51 41.62
C GLU A 47 18.33 13.83 41.61
N TYR A 48 18.15 14.65 42.65
CA TYR A 48 18.71 15.99 42.94
C TYR A 48 17.89 17.22 42.48
N TYR A 49 16.95 17.66 43.32
CA TYR A 49 17.13 18.81 44.23
C TYR A 49 15.89 18.97 45.15
N PHE A 50 16.15 19.01 46.47
CA PHE A 50 15.23 19.43 47.52
C PHE A 50 14.73 20.87 47.29
N ILE A 51 13.43 21.16 47.47
CA ILE A 51 12.88 22.23 48.34
C ILE A 51 11.42 21.88 48.71
N ALA A 52 11.12 21.89 50.01
CA ALA A 52 9.80 21.67 50.61
C ALA A 52 8.90 22.91 50.58
N GLY A 53 7.58 22.72 50.51
CA GLY A 53 6.57 23.74 50.80
C GLY A 53 5.11 23.20 50.77
N PRO A 54 4.28 23.38 51.82
CA PRO A 54 2.94 22.80 51.89
C PRO A 54 1.83 23.81 51.57
N LYS A 55 0.69 23.35 50.99
CA LYS A 55 -0.69 23.66 51.44
C LYS A 55 -1.78 23.09 50.51
N PRO A 56 -2.85 22.46 51.05
CA PRO A 56 -4.03 22.06 50.30
C PRO A 56 -5.04 23.22 50.22
N GLY A 57 -5.26 23.74 49.01
CA GLY A 57 -6.29 24.73 48.71
C GLY A 57 -7.52 24.08 48.10
N ARG A 58 -8.56 23.90 48.91
CA ARG A 58 -9.90 23.44 48.49
C ARG A 58 -10.62 24.64 47.85
N GLY A 59 -10.94 24.55 46.56
CA GLY A 59 -11.67 25.58 45.82
C GLY A 59 -12.53 24.95 44.72
N SER A 60 -13.79 24.71 45.06
CA SER A 60 -14.87 24.30 44.14
C SER A 60 -15.18 25.44 43.17
N THR A 61 -15.26 25.17 41.86
CA THR A 61 -16.45 25.44 41.01
C THR A 61 -16.10 25.29 39.52
N GLY A 62 -16.94 24.52 38.80
CA GLY A 62 -17.29 24.88 37.42
C GLY A 62 -16.50 24.24 36.28
N SER A 63 -16.35 22.91 36.22
CA SER A 63 -16.09 22.25 34.92
C SER A 63 -17.42 21.98 34.21
N ILE A 64 -18.08 23.06 33.76
CA ILE A 64 -19.14 22.99 32.74
C ILE A 64 -18.41 23.14 31.40
N GLY A 65 -17.68 22.09 31.01
CA GLY A 65 -16.88 22.05 29.77
C GLY A 65 -16.36 20.66 29.40
N GLY A 66 -16.49 19.68 30.30
CA GLY A 66 -15.99 18.32 30.11
C GLY A 66 -16.81 17.43 29.17
N HIS A 67 -18.07 17.78 28.85
CA HIS A 67 -18.91 16.91 28.03
C HIS A 67 -18.55 17.00 26.54
N ASN A 68 -18.32 18.21 26.01
CA ASN A 68 -17.99 18.39 24.60
C ASN A 68 -16.58 17.85 24.30
N SER A 69 -15.61 18.12 25.17
CA SER A 69 -14.23 17.61 25.03
C SER A 69 -14.15 16.09 25.09
N SER A 70 -14.94 15.41 25.94
CA SER A 70 -14.95 13.94 25.97
C SER A 70 -15.54 13.32 24.71
N VAL A 71 -16.59 13.93 24.13
CA VAL A 71 -17.19 13.48 22.87
C VAL A 71 -16.23 13.71 21.70
N ASP A 72 -15.58 14.87 21.65
CA ASP A 72 -14.59 15.21 20.63
C ASP A 72 -13.36 14.29 20.71
N ILE A 73 -12.87 13.99 21.92
CA ILE A 73 -11.77 13.03 22.13
C ILE A 73 -12.16 11.64 21.64
N GLN A 74 -13.39 11.20 21.91
CA GLN A 74 -13.86 9.89 21.46
C GLN A 74 -14.02 9.83 19.93
N ALA A 75 -14.56 10.90 19.32
CA ALA A 75 -14.68 11.02 17.87
C ALA A 75 -13.30 10.97 17.18
N LEU A 76 -12.34 11.76 17.68
CA LEU A 76 -10.95 11.77 17.20
C LEU A 76 -10.27 10.41 17.40
N SER A 77 -10.51 9.74 18.53
CA SER A 77 -9.97 8.39 18.78
C SER A 77 -10.52 7.35 17.79
N ASN A 78 -11.79 7.46 17.42
CA ASN A 78 -12.39 6.59 16.40
C ASN A 78 -11.78 6.88 15.03
N GLU A 79 -11.64 8.15 14.65
CA GLU A 79 -11.00 8.53 13.38
C GLU A 79 -9.56 8.03 13.29
N ILE A 80 -8.78 8.16 14.37
CA ILE A 80 -7.42 7.60 14.43
C ILE A 80 -7.44 6.07 14.23
N THR A 81 -8.41 5.38 14.81
CA THR A 81 -8.52 3.93 14.69
C THR A 81 -8.88 3.52 13.25
N ASP A 82 -9.84 4.21 12.64
CA ASP A 82 -10.24 3.98 11.25
C ASP A 82 -9.10 4.25 10.27
N LEU A 83 -8.36 5.35 10.48
CA LEU A 83 -7.19 5.69 9.68
C LEU A 83 -6.08 4.63 9.82
N LYS A 84 -5.81 4.13 11.03
CA LYS A 84 -4.85 3.04 11.24
C LYS A 84 -5.24 1.78 10.47
N LEU A 85 -6.51 1.38 10.56
CA LEU A 85 -7.01 0.23 9.80
C LEU A 85 -6.91 0.43 8.29
N SER A 86 -7.16 1.65 7.81
CA SER A 86 -7.01 2.01 6.40
C SER A 86 -5.56 1.91 5.94
N VAL A 87 -4.62 2.43 6.73
CA VAL A 87 -3.18 2.32 6.45
C VAL A 87 -2.74 0.85 6.45
N ASP A 88 -3.11 0.06 7.46
CA ASP A 88 -2.78 -1.36 7.53
C ASP A 88 -3.29 -2.14 6.29
N LEU A 89 -4.45 -1.76 5.75
CA LEU A 89 -4.99 -2.36 4.54
C LEU A 89 -4.19 -1.93 3.31
N LEU A 90 -3.93 -0.62 3.17
CA LEU A 90 -3.16 -0.08 2.05
C LEU A 90 -1.73 -0.62 2.00
N GLU A 91 -1.10 -0.83 3.16
CA GLU A 91 0.23 -1.45 3.24
C GLU A 91 0.20 -2.89 2.73
N LYS A 92 -0.82 -3.67 3.11
CA LYS A 92 -0.99 -5.04 2.60
C LYS A 92 -1.23 -5.06 1.10
N GLU A 93 -2.05 -4.15 0.57
CA GLU A 93 -2.30 -4.04 -0.87
C GLU A 93 -1.04 -3.61 -1.62
N ARG A 94 -0.31 -2.61 -1.12
CA ARG A 94 0.98 -2.19 -1.65
C ARG A 94 1.95 -3.36 -1.73
N ASP A 95 2.12 -4.08 -0.62
CA ASP A 95 3.06 -5.20 -0.53
C ASP A 95 2.65 -6.36 -1.44
N PHE A 96 1.35 -6.61 -1.57
CA PHE A 96 0.81 -7.61 -2.48
C PHE A 96 1.10 -7.27 -3.95
N TYR A 97 0.90 -6.02 -4.38
CA TYR A 97 1.22 -5.61 -5.74
C TYR A 97 2.72 -5.59 -5.99
N PHE A 98 3.51 -5.09 -5.03
CA PHE A 98 4.96 -5.03 -5.14
C PHE A 98 5.58 -6.43 -5.26
N ALA A 99 5.14 -7.39 -4.44
CA ALA A 99 5.60 -8.78 -4.53
C ALA A 99 5.34 -9.39 -5.92
N LYS A 100 4.15 -9.15 -6.50
CA LYS A 100 3.83 -9.62 -7.86
C LYS A 100 4.70 -8.99 -8.94
N LEU A 101 4.92 -7.67 -8.85
CA LEU A 101 5.79 -6.97 -9.80
C LEU A 101 7.23 -7.49 -9.69
N ARG A 102 7.71 -7.78 -8.48
CA ARG A 102 9.02 -8.38 -8.26
C ARG A 102 9.11 -9.79 -8.82
N ASP A 103 8.09 -10.63 -8.64
CA ASP A 103 8.06 -11.98 -9.23
C ASP A 103 8.12 -11.91 -10.76
N ILE A 104 7.38 -10.99 -11.38
CA ILE A 104 7.41 -10.75 -12.84
C ILE A 104 8.80 -10.29 -13.29
N GLU A 105 9.41 -9.36 -12.56
CA GLU A 105 10.76 -8.85 -12.87
C GLU A 105 11.79 -9.98 -12.87
N ILE A 106 11.75 -10.86 -11.87
CA ILE A 106 12.64 -12.03 -11.78
C ILE A 106 12.44 -12.95 -12.98
N LEU A 107 11.20 -13.17 -13.42
CA LEU A 107 10.93 -13.96 -14.63
C LEU A 107 11.51 -13.31 -15.89
N CYS A 108 11.44 -11.98 -16.00
CA CYS A 108 12.02 -11.23 -17.12
C CYS A 108 13.55 -11.17 -17.10
N GLN A 109 14.21 -11.54 -16.00
CA GLN A 109 15.68 -11.61 -15.85
C GLN A 109 16.25 -13.01 -16.19
N ILE A 110 15.40 -13.97 -16.57
CA ILE A 110 15.82 -15.29 -17.03
C ILE A 110 16.51 -15.13 -18.41
N GLN A 111 17.71 -15.68 -18.57
CA GLN A 111 18.58 -15.50 -19.74
C GLN A 111 17.84 -15.70 -21.09
N GLU A 112 16.99 -16.73 -21.17
CA GLU A 112 16.25 -17.08 -22.39
C GLU A 112 15.09 -16.11 -22.69
N LEU A 113 14.58 -15.39 -21.67
CA LEU A 113 13.49 -14.45 -21.80
C LEU A 113 13.99 -13.01 -21.90
N GLU A 114 15.15 -12.69 -21.33
CA GLU A 114 15.58 -11.33 -21.05
C GLU A 114 15.69 -10.45 -22.31
N GLU A 115 16.05 -11.07 -23.44
CA GLU A 115 16.22 -10.45 -24.75
C GLU A 115 14.93 -10.44 -25.58
N LEU A 116 13.88 -11.16 -25.15
CA LEU A 116 12.61 -11.15 -25.87
C LEU A 116 12.01 -9.73 -25.83
N PRO A 117 11.47 -9.22 -26.95
CA PRO A 117 10.88 -7.89 -27.00
C PRO A 117 9.82 -7.66 -25.91
N VAL A 118 9.06 -8.70 -25.58
CA VAL A 118 8.06 -8.67 -24.49
C VAL A 118 8.68 -8.47 -23.11
N ALA A 119 9.82 -9.09 -22.82
CA ALA A 119 10.49 -8.90 -21.54
C ALA A 119 11.10 -7.50 -21.42
N VAL A 120 11.63 -6.97 -22.52
CA VAL A 120 12.13 -5.58 -22.58
C VAL A 120 10.99 -4.58 -22.37
N ALA A 121 9.85 -4.80 -23.01
CA ALA A 121 8.66 -3.96 -22.83
C ALA A 121 8.09 -4.02 -21.40
N ILE A 122 8.05 -5.21 -20.78
CA ILE A 122 7.67 -5.34 -19.38
C ILE A 122 8.66 -4.60 -18.46
N LYS A 123 9.97 -4.73 -18.70
CA LYS A 123 11.02 -4.01 -17.95
C LYS A 123 10.87 -2.49 -18.07
N LYS A 124 10.51 -1.96 -19.25
CA LYS A 124 10.19 -0.53 -19.43
C LYS A 124 9.09 -0.05 -18.48
N ILE A 125 8.03 -0.85 -18.31
CA ILE A 125 6.94 -0.55 -17.37
C ILE A 125 7.43 -0.62 -15.92
N LEU A 126 8.20 -1.65 -15.57
CA LEU A 126 8.67 -1.89 -14.19
C LEU A 126 9.68 -0.85 -13.71
N TYR A 127 10.46 -0.26 -14.62
CA TYR A 127 11.53 0.69 -14.30
C TYR A 127 11.16 2.16 -14.50
N ALA A 128 9.92 2.45 -14.88
CA ALA A 128 9.40 3.82 -14.95
C ALA A 128 9.52 4.50 -13.58
N ALA A 129 10.08 5.72 -13.55
CA ALA A 129 10.41 6.40 -12.29
C ALA A 129 9.21 7.16 -11.69
N ASP A 130 8.28 7.60 -12.54
CA ASP A 130 7.05 8.29 -12.14
C ASP A 130 5.84 7.60 -12.79
N ALA A 131 4.74 7.48 -12.04
CA ALA A 131 3.46 6.98 -12.54
C ALA A 131 2.85 7.84 -13.65
N LYS A 132 3.36 9.07 -13.85
CA LYS A 132 2.96 9.97 -14.95
C LYS A 132 3.71 9.75 -16.25
N GLU A 133 4.79 8.97 -16.24
CA GLU A 133 5.49 8.61 -17.46
C GLU A 133 4.58 7.69 -18.29
N PRO A 134 4.47 7.91 -19.62
CA PRO A 134 3.68 7.07 -20.52
C PRO A 134 4.40 5.74 -20.81
N ALA A 135 4.96 5.12 -19.77
CA ALA A 135 5.83 3.94 -19.88
C ALA A 135 5.10 2.75 -20.49
N LEU A 136 3.78 2.68 -20.34
CA LEU A 136 2.99 1.66 -20.99
C LEU A 136 2.86 1.91 -22.49
N GLU A 137 2.53 3.13 -22.89
CA GLU A 137 2.39 3.52 -24.29
C GLU A 137 3.73 3.29 -25.01
N GLU A 138 4.84 3.70 -24.40
CA GLU A 138 6.20 3.45 -24.92
C GLU A 138 6.53 1.95 -25.01
N ALA A 139 6.11 1.15 -24.03
CA ALA A 139 6.31 -0.31 -24.06
C ALA A 139 5.47 -0.97 -25.18
N GLN A 140 4.27 -0.45 -25.45
CA GLN A 140 3.40 -0.92 -26.53
C GLN A 140 3.97 -0.55 -27.90
N GLU A 141 4.48 0.67 -28.06
CA GLU A 141 5.15 1.12 -29.28
C GLU A 141 6.39 0.27 -29.58
N TYR A 142 7.26 0.07 -28.58
CA TYR A 142 8.43 -0.79 -28.71
C TYR A 142 8.07 -2.22 -29.14
N LEU A 143 7.00 -2.80 -28.59
CA LEU A 143 6.52 -4.12 -28.99
C LEU A 143 6.00 -4.14 -30.43
N ALA A 144 5.27 -3.11 -30.85
CA ALA A 144 4.77 -3.02 -32.21
C ALA A 144 5.93 -2.90 -33.21
N GLU A 145 6.94 -2.08 -32.92
CA GLU A 145 8.15 -1.96 -33.73
C GLU A 145 8.91 -3.29 -33.84
N ALA A 146 9.11 -3.98 -32.71
CA ALA A 146 9.83 -5.26 -32.71
C ALA A 146 9.10 -6.36 -33.49
N LEU A 147 7.77 -6.36 -33.50
CA LEU A 147 6.97 -7.29 -34.29
C LEU A 147 7.06 -6.96 -35.79
N ASN A 148 6.99 -5.69 -36.15
CA ASN A 148 7.11 -5.26 -37.55
C ASN A 148 8.52 -5.53 -38.10
N ALA A 149 9.57 -5.34 -37.30
CA ALA A 149 10.95 -5.63 -37.69
C ALA A 149 11.18 -7.13 -37.99
N SER A 150 10.46 -8.02 -37.33
CA SER A 150 10.52 -9.46 -37.59
C SER A 150 9.78 -9.92 -38.86
N GLU A 151 8.94 -9.05 -39.45
CA GLU A 151 8.25 -9.34 -40.72
C GLU A 151 9.11 -8.97 -41.94
N GLU A 152 10.03 -8.02 -41.83
CA GLU A 152 10.89 -7.58 -42.94
C GLU A 152 12.10 -8.49 -43.19
N GLU A 153 12.58 -9.26 -42.20
CA GLU A 153 13.68 -10.23 -42.40
C GLU A 153 13.25 -11.53 -43.11
N GLY A 154 11.95 -11.74 -43.35
CA GLY A 154 11.42 -12.94 -44.00
C GLY A 154 11.31 -12.87 -45.53
N GLU A 155 11.56 -11.71 -46.15
CA GLU A 155 11.33 -11.48 -47.59
C GLU A 155 12.61 -11.45 -48.45
N GLU A 156 13.79 -11.62 -47.84
CA GLU A 156 15.09 -11.70 -48.54
C GLU A 156 15.73 -13.10 -48.38
N ALA A 157 15.08 -14.15 -48.91
CA ALA A 157 15.66 -15.49 -49.08
C ALA A 157 15.19 -16.17 -50.38
#